data_AF-A0A554J4X9-F1
#
_entry.id   AF-A0A554J4X9-F1
#
_cell.length_a   1.000
_cell.length_b   1.000
_cell.length_c   1.000
_cell.angle_alpha   90.00
_cell.angle_beta   90.00
_cell.angle_gamma   90.00
#
_symmetry.space_group_name_H-M   'P 1'
#
loop_
_entity.id
_entity.type
_entity.pdbx_description
1 polymer ?
#
loop_
_entity_poly.entity_id
_entity_poly.type
_entity_poly.pdbx_seq_one_letter_code
_entity_poly.pdbx_strand_id
1 'polypeptide(L)' 'MHYKLMDLMQVNFIETNPLPVKTALSLMGKIEEVFRLPLVPMEEKNKLVVKDVLKGLGLI' A
#
# COMPACT_ATOMS: atom_id res chain seq x y z
N MET A 1 -6.07 14.31 13.82
CA MET A 1 -6.16 13.00 13.12
C MET A 1 -5.58 13.06 11.72
N HIS A 2 -5.98 14.04 10.88
CA HIS A 2 -5.53 14.20 9.49
C HIS A 2 -4.02 14.02 9.26
N TYR A 3 -3.16 14.78 9.95
CA TYR A 3 -1.70 14.70 9.76
C TYR A 3 -1.09 13.34 10.14
N LYS A 4 -1.67 12.61 11.10
CA LYS A 4 -1.20 11.26 11.47
C LYS A 4 -1.45 10.24 10.37
N LEU A 5 -2.46 10.48 9.52
CA LEU A 5 -2.85 9.59 8.43
C LEU A 5 -2.36 10.11 7.06
N MET A 6 -1.70 11.27 7.01
CA MET A 6 -1.34 11.91 5.75
C MET A 6 -0.48 10.99 4.87
N ASP A 7 0.54 10.38 5.46
CA ASP A 7 1.45 9.50 4.73
C ASP A 7 0.72 8.26 4.19
N LEU A 8 -0.23 7.71 4.96
CA LEU A 8 -1.09 6.62 4.51
C LEU A 8 -2.02 7.04 3.37
N MET A 9 -2.59 8.24 3.45
CA MET A 9 -3.45 8.78 2.41
C MET A 9 -2.67 9.04 1.13
N GLN A 10 -1.45 9.58 1.21
CA GLN A 10 -0.61 9.84 0.04
C GLN A 10 -0.10 8.54 -0.60
N VAL A 11 0.36 7.58 0.21
CA VAL A 11 0.93 6.34 -0.33
C VAL A 11 -0.12 5.48 -1.06
N ASN A 12 -1.40 5.62 -0.71
CA ASN A 12 -2.49 4.95 -1.40
C ASN A 12 -2.66 5.37 -2.88
N PHE A 13 -1.99 6.44 -3.31
CA PHE A 13 -2.01 6.96 -4.68
C PHE A 13 -0.61 7.09 -5.31
N ILE A 14 0.41 6.43 -4.74
CA ILE A 14 1.75 6.35 -5.37
C ILE A 14 1.72 5.63 -6.73
N GLU A 15 0.76 4.72 -6.89
CA GLU A 15 0.36 4.11 -8.16
C GLU A 15 -1.17 4.16 -8.29
N THR A 16 -1.70 3.68 -9.42
CA THR A 16 -3.14 3.69 -9.69
C THR A 16 -3.91 2.86 -8.66
N ASN A 17 -4.82 3.50 -7.93
CA ASN A 17 -5.77 2.83 -7.04
C ASN A 17 -6.64 1.84 -7.85
N PRO A 18 -6.86 0.58 -7.41
CA PRO A 18 -6.68 0.03 -6.07
C PRO A 18 -5.37 -0.73 -5.80
N LEU A 19 -4.32 -0.49 -6.58
CA LEU A 19 -3.09 -1.26 -6.44
C LEU A 19 -2.39 -1.05 -5.08
N PRO A 20 -2.08 0.19 -4.62
CA PRO A 20 -1.35 0.38 -3.37
C PRO A 20 -2.08 -0.12 -2.13
N VAL A 21 -3.40 0.09 -2.05
CA VAL A 21 -4.20 -0.37 -0.91
C VAL A 21 -4.27 -1.90 -0.85
N LYS A 22 -4.32 -2.59 -2.00
CA LYS A 22 -4.26 -4.06 -2.03
C LYS A 22 -2.89 -4.57 -1.60
N THR A 23 -1.81 -3.94 -2.06
CA THR A 23 -0.45 -4.26 -1.61
C THR A 23 -0.33 -4.07 -0.09
N ALA A 24 -0.86 -2.97 0.45
CA ALA A 24 -0.85 -2.69 1.88
C ALA A 24 -1.62 -3.74 2.69
N LEU A 25 -2.85 -4.07 2.27
CA LEU A 25 -3.67 -5.09 2.95
C LEU A 25 -3.05 -6.50 2.87
N SER A 26 -2.36 -6.81 1.77
CA SER A 26 -1.60 -8.05 1.65
C SER A 26 -0.41 -8.09 2.62
N LEU A 27 0.37 -7.01 2.71
CA LEU A 27 1.47 -6.88 3.68
C LEU A 27 0.99 -7.00 5.13
N MET A 28 -0.22 -6.52 5.42
CA MET A 28 -0.89 -6.64 6.72
C MET A 28 -1.48 -8.05 6.99
N GLY A 29 -1.33 -8.99 6.06
CA GLY A 29 -1.88 -10.35 6.17
C GLY A 29 -3.41 -10.39 6.17
N LYS A 30 -4.08 -9.38 5.59
CA LYS A 30 -5.55 -9.27 5.56
C LYS A 30 -6.17 -9.86 4.31
N ILE A 31 -5.45 -9.84 3.19
CA ILE A 31 -5.87 -10.38 1.90
C ILE A 31 -4.71 -11.08 1.22
N GLU A 32 -4.99 -11.87 0.19
CA GLU A 32 -3.97 -12.37 -0.74
C GLU A 32 -3.63 -11.31 -1.80
N GLU A 33 -2.39 -11.31 -2.28
CA GLU A 33 -1.88 -10.37 -3.30
C GLU A 33 -2.38 -10.75 -4.71
N VAL A 34 -3.70 -10.69 -4.93
CA VAL A 34 -4.33 -11.07 -6.19
C VAL A 34 -4.77 -9.85 -6.98
N PHE A 35 -4.16 -9.70 -8.16
CA PHE A 35 -4.47 -8.68 -9.15
C PHE A 35 -5.10 -9.31 -10.39
N ARG A 36 -6.13 -8.65 -10.93
CA ARG A 36 -6.72 -9.00 -12.22
C ARG A 36 -6.24 -7.99 -13.24
N LEU A 37 -5.87 -8.46 -14.42
CA LEU A 37 -5.52 -7.59 -15.53
C LEU A 37 -6.63 -6.55 -15.78
N PRO A 38 -6.27 -5.29 -16.11
CA PRO A 38 -4.94 -4.83 -16.50
C PRO A 38 -4.01 -4.45 -15.33
N LEU A 39 -4.42 -4.65 -14.07
CA LEU A 39 -3.56 -4.38 -12.92
C LEU A 39 -2.47 -5.45 -12.81
N VAL A 40 -1.24 -4.98 -12.70
CA VAL A 40 -0.04 -5.81 -12.52
C VAL A 40 0.53 -5.59 -11.11
N PRO A 41 1.36 -6.50 -10.59
CA PRO A 41 2.05 -6.28 -9.32
C PRO A 41 2.77 -4.93 -9.28
N MET A 42 2.72 -4.29 -8.11
CA MET A 42 3.36 -3.01 -7.84
C MET A 42 4.89 -3.12 -8.05
N GLU A 43 5.50 -2.03 -8.53
CA GLU A 43 6.96 -1.98 -8.64
C GLU A 43 7.61 -2.09 -7.25
N GLU A 44 8.70 -2.86 -7.13
CA GLU A 44 9.38 -3.08 -5.85
C GLU A 44 9.77 -1.79 -5.14
N LYS A 45 10.19 -0.75 -5.88
CA LYS A 45 10.52 0.57 -5.33
C LYS A 45 9.33 1.20 -4.60
N ASN A 46 8.13 1.09 -5.15
CA ASN A 46 6.91 1.65 -4.57
C ASN A 46 6.38 0.77 -3.43
N LYS A 47 6.55 -0.56 -3.54
CA LYS A 47 6.22 -1.51 -2.48
C LYS A 47 7.04 -1.27 -1.21
N LEU A 48 8.32 -0.89 -1.34
CA LEU A 48 9.15 -0.47 -0.20
C LEU A 48 8.60 0.78 0.49
N VAL A 49 8.17 1.79 -0.28
CA VAL A 49 7.55 3.01 0.28
C VAL A 49 6.27 2.68 1.04
N VAL A 50 5.39 1.83 0.47
CA VAL A 50 4.18 1.36 1.17
C VAL A 50 4.55 0.66 2.48
N LYS A 51 5.54 -0.24 2.46
CA LYS A 51 6.00 -0.97 3.64
C LYS A 51 6.51 -0.04 4.74
N ASP A 52 7.29 0.97 4.39
CA ASP A 52 7.86 1.90 5.37
C ASP A 52 6.80 2.79 6.02
N VAL A 53 5.81 3.25 5.24
CA VAL A 53 4.65 3.99 5.79
C VAL A 53 3.84 3.12 6.76
N LEU A 54 3.58 1.86 6.41
CA LEU A 54 2.84 0.94 7.28
C LEU A 54 3.59 0.65 8.60
N LYS A 55 4.92 0.45 8.53
CA LYS A 55 5.77 0.29 9.72
C LYS A 55 5.75 1.54 10.61
N GLY A 56 5.86 2.73 10.00
CA GLY A 56 5.81 4.00 10.72
C GLY A 56 4.49 4.21 11.48
N LEU A 57 3.41 3.58 11.02
CA LEU A 57 2.09 3.59 11.64
C LEU A 57 1.81 2.39 12.55
N GLY A 58 2.73 1.44 12.67
CA GLY A 58 2.57 0.22 13.48
C GLY A 58 1.49 -0.73 12.94
N LEU A 59 1.27 -0.73 11.62
CA LEU A 59 0.29 -1.61 10.96
C LEU A 59 0.86 -2.95 10.52
N ILE A 60 2.20 -3.03 10.41
CA ILE A 60 3.00 -4.24 10.13
C ILE A 60 4.33 -4.20 10.89
#